data_AF-A0A971EVB4-F1
#
_entry.id   AF-A0A971EVB4-F1
#
_cell.length_a   1.000
_cell.length_b   1.000
_cell.length_c   1.000
_cell.angle_alpha   90.00
_cell.angle_beta   90.00
_cell.angle_gamma   90.00
#
_symmetry.space_group_name_H-M   'P 1'
#
loop_
_entity.id
_entity.type
_entity.pdbx_description
1 polymer ?
#
loop_
_entity_poly.entity_id
_entity_poly.type
_entity_poly.pdbx_seq_one_letter_code
_entity_poly.pdbx_strand_id
1 'polypeptide(L)'
;MANKKEHYVLAVKNLDKTLADIAAGKVKMPVENSKYAEIFATIVRRCDKLDDLKKFIRQNKMKKNECIHWWEGVLEDGYELITVQYNAPDENFVELAGSENLIKYITSVKG
;
A
#
# COMPACT_ATOMS: atom_id res chain seq x y z
N MET A 1 -9.42 18.28 -16.69
CA MET A 1 -9.13 16.86 -16.96
C MET A 1 -9.52 16.10 -15.70
N ALA A 2 -10.46 15.16 -15.77
CA ALA A 2 -10.85 14.41 -14.58
C ALA A 2 -9.68 13.51 -14.17
N ASN A 3 -9.05 13.79 -13.02
CA ASN A 3 -8.00 12.94 -12.47
C ASN A 3 -8.57 11.53 -12.31
N LYS A 4 -8.06 10.60 -13.12
CA LYS A 4 -8.46 9.20 -13.05
C LYS A 4 -7.94 8.68 -11.71
N LYS A 5 -8.84 8.26 -10.84
CA LYS A 5 -8.47 7.66 -9.55
C LYS A 5 -7.67 6.38 -9.83
N GLU A 6 -6.38 6.42 -9.53
CA GLU A 6 -5.50 5.27 -9.70
C GLU A 6 -5.50 4.43 -8.41
N HIS A 7 -5.33 3.12 -8.57
CA HIS A 7 -5.18 2.21 -7.45
C HIS A 7 -3.71 1.91 -7.26
N TYR A 8 -3.27 1.91 -6.01
CA TYR A 8 -1.90 1.59 -5.67
C TYR A 8 -1.87 0.46 -4.66
N VAL A 9 -0.94 -0.47 -4.84
CA VAL A 9 -0.64 -1.49 -3.83
C VAL A 9 0.53 -1.00 -3.00
N LEU A 10 0.35 -1.05 -1.68
CA LEU A 10 1.39 -0.79 -0.69
C LEU A 10 1.57 -2.02 0.19
N ALA A 11 2.77 -2.19 0.72
CA ALA A 11 3.03 -3.12 1.82
C ALA A 11 3.30 -2.30 3.09
N VAL A 12 2.55 -2.56 4.15
CA VAL A 12 2.64 -1.83 5.41
C VAL A 12 2.94 -2.80 6.54
N LYS A 13 3.99 -2.53 7.31
CA LYS A 13 4.35 -3.37 8.45
C LYS A 13 3.40 -3.10 9.60
N ASN A 14 2.66 -4.12 10.06
CA ASN A 14 1.69 -4.02 11.16
C ASN A 14 0.80 -2.76 11.01
N LEU A 15 -0.15 -2.82 10.07
CA LEU A 15 -0.89 -1.68 9.57
C LEU A 15 -1.48 -0.84 10.70
N ASP A 16 -2.20 -1.48 11.61
CA ASP A 16 -2.93 -0.79 12.68
C ASP A 16 -1.97 -0.05 13.63
N LYS A 17 -0.81 -0.64 13.95
CA LYS A 17 0.23 0.01 14.74
C LYS A 17 0.86 1.18 13.99
N THR A 18 1.21 0.98 12.72
CA THR A 18 1.83 2.03 11.89
C THR A 18 0.91 3.23 11.75
N LEU A 19 -0.40 3.02 11.54
CA LEU A 19 -1.39 4.09 11.50
C LEU A 19 -1.46 4.86 12.83
N ALA A 20 -1.48 4.14 13.95
CA ALA A 20 -1.50 4.76 15.27
C ALA A 20 -0.23 5.58 15.55
N ASP A 21 0.94 5.05 15.17
CA ASP A 21 2.22 5.73 15.37
C ASP A 21 2.38 6.96 14.45
N ILE A 22 1.85 6.92 13.22
CA ILE A 22 1.77 8.09 12.32
C ILE A 22 0.86 9.16 12.92
N ALA A 23 -0.34 8.79 13.38
CA ALA A 23 -1.30 9.71 13.98
C ALA A 23 -0.77 10.34 15.27
N ALA A 24 0.00 9.58 16.06
CA ALA A 24 0.65 10.06 17.28
C ALA A 24 1.94 10.86 17.03
N GLY A 25 2.39 11.01 15.77
CA GLY A 25 3.64 11.69 15.43
C GLY A 25 4.90 10.98 15.93
N LYS A 26 4.81 9.69 16.24
CA LYS A 26 5.92 8.88 16.79
C LYS A 26 6.88 8.38 15.71
N VAL A 27 6.42 8.38 14.46
CA VAL A 27 7.22 7.99 13.29
C VAL A 27 7.52 9.21 12.46
N LYS A 28 8.80 9.37 12.10
CA LYS A 28 9.24 10.39 11.16
C LYS A 28 9.10 9.84 9.75
N MET A 29 8.12 10.37 9.03
CA MET A 29 7.91 10.05 7.63
C MET A 29 8.66 11.05 6.72
N PRO A 30 9.01 10.66 5.48
CA PRO A 30 9.62 11.55 4.50
C PRO A 30 8.80 12.81 4.19
N VAL A 31 7.48 12.71 4.29
CA VAL A 31 6.54 13.82 4.10
C VAL A 31 5.63 13.97 5.32
N GLU A 32 4.82 15.03 5.32
CA GLU A 32 3.89 15.31 6.41
C GLU A 32 2.93 14.14 6.70
N ASN A 33 2.79 13.80 7.98
CA ASN A 33 1.94 12.70 8.45
C ASN A 33 0.47 12.84 8.01
N SER A 34 -0.02 14.06 7.79
CA SER A 34 -1.35 14.37 7.26
C SER A 34 -1.61 13.70 5.90
N LYS A 35 -0.62 13.67 5.00
CA LYS A 35 -0.75 13.06 3.68
C LYS A 35 -0.93 11.55 3.74
N TYR A 36 -0.27 10.89 4.69
CA TYR A 36 -0.46 9.45 4.90
C TYR A 36 -1.86 9.14 5.39
N ALA A 37 -2.42 9.95 6.28
CA ALA A 37 -3.80 9.78 6.73
C ALA A 37 -4.80 9.86 5.56
N GLU A 38 -4.58 10.77 4.61
CA GLU A 38 -5.38 10.86 3.39
C GLU A 38 -5.25 9.60 2.51
N ILE A 39 -4.03 9.09 2.33
CA ILE A 39 -3.78 7.86 1.56
C ILE A 39 -4.50 6.67 2.23
N PHE A 40 -4.33 6.49 3.54
CA PHE A 40 -4.89 5.36 4.26
C PHE A 40 -6.42 5.45 4.45
N ALA A 41 -6.99 6.65 4.45
CA ALA A 41 -8.45 6.81 4.39
C ALA A 41 -9.07 6.26 3.10
N THR A 42 -8.25 6.01 2.07
CA THR A 42 -8.70 5.46 0.78
C THR A 42 -8.40 3.98 0.60
N ILE A 43 -8.07 3.24 1.68
CA ILE A 43 -7.91 1.79 1.62
C ILE A 43 -9.22 1.15 1.13
N VAL A 44 -9.13 0.44 0.01
CA VAL A 44 -10.24 -0.31 -0.58
C VAL A 44 -10.09 -1.82 -0.37
N ARG A 45 -8.87 -2.31 -0.13
CA ARG A 45 -8.56 -3.73 0.08
C ARG A 45 -7.39 -3.91 1.02
N ARG A 46 -7.40 -5.01 1.77
CA ARG A 46 -6.34 -5.46 2.69
C ARG A 46 -6.12 -6.95 2.51
N CYS A 47 -4.88 -7.40 2.67
CA CYS A 47 -4.48 -8.80 2.64
C CYS A 47 -3.29 -8.98 3.59
N ASP A 48 -3.50 -9.73 4.66
CA ASP A 48 -2.52 -10.04 5.71
C ASP A 48 -2.17 -11.54 5.78
N LYS A 49 -2.80 -12.36 4.93
CA LYS A 49 -2.67 -13.83 4.95
C LYS A 49 -2.40 -14.38 3.55
N LEU A 50 -1.56 -15.41 3.50
CA LEU A 50 -1.22 -16.13 2.26
C LEU A 50 -2.45 -16.75 1.58
N ASP A 51 -3.43 -17.21 2.36
CA ASP A 51 -4.67 -17.80 1.85
C ASP A 51 -5.49 -16.82 1.01
N ASP A 52 -5.50 -15.54 1.40
CA ASP A 52 -6.25 -14.47 0.73
C ASP A 52 -5.47 -13.81 -0.41
N LEU A 53 -4.16 -14.07 -0.52
CA LEU A 53 -3.27 -13.42 -1.48
C LEU A 53 -3.74 -13.63 -2.93
N LYS A 54 -4.13 -14.86 -3.29
CA LYS A 54 -4.63 -15.18 -4.65
C LYS A 54 -5.87 -14.36 -5.00
N LYS A 55 -6.76 -14.14 -4.03
CA LYS A 55 -7.96 -13.32 -4.19
C LYS A 55 -7.58 -11.85 -4.34
N PHE A 56 -6.67 -11.36 -3.51
CA PHE A 56 -6.18 -9.99 -3.56
C PHE A 56 -5.52 -9.64 -4.91
N ILE A 57 -4.65 -10.51 -5.43
CA ILE A 57 -4.03 -10.37 -6.77
C ILE A 57 -5.09 -10.24 -7.86
N ARG A 58 -6.08 -11.15 -7.87
CA ARG A 58 -7.16 -11.16 -8.87
C ARG A 58 -8.02 -9.90 -8.80
N GLN A 59 -8.36 -9.46 -7.60
CA GLN A 59 -9.13 -8.24 -7.38
C GLN A 59 -8.39 -7.02 -7.95
N ASN A 60 -7.06 -6.98 -7.81
CA ASN A 60 -6.20 -5.96 -8.39
C ASN A 60 -5.89 -6.17 -9.88
N LYS A 61 -6.57 -7.11 -10.57
CA LYS A 61 -6.38 -7.39 -12.00
C LYS A 61 -4.91 -7.70 -12.37
N MET A 62 -4.11 -8.16 -11.40
CA MET A 62 -2.70 -8.50 -11.60
C MET A 62 -2.57 -9.96 -12.04
N LYS A 63 -1.52 -10.26 -12.79
CA LYS A 63 -1.22 -11.65 -13.18
C LYS A 63 -0.51 -12.36 -12.02
N LYS A 64 -1.19 -13.36 -11.46
CA LYS A 64 -0.68 -14.19 -10.35
C LYS A 64 0.74 -14.69 -10.57
N ASN A 65 1.04 -15.22 -11.75
CA ASN A 65 2.34 -15.83 -12.02
C ASN A 65 3.48 -14.80 -12.05
N GLU A 66 3.18 -13.51 -12.18
CA GLU A 66 4.19 -12.44 -12.20
C GLU A 66 4.51 -11.91 -10.80
N CYS A 67 3.57 -11.96 -9.84
CA CYS A 67 3.74 -11.31 -8.54
C CYS A 67 3.60 -12.20 -7.30
N ILE A 68 3.11 -13.45 -7.41
CA ILE A 68 2.71 -14.21 -6.23
C ILE A 68 3.85 -14.49 -5.26
N HIS A 69 4.98 -15.04 -5.70
CA HIS A 69 6.10 -15.38 -4.80
C HIS A 69 6.72 -14.16 -4.14
N TRP A 70 6.77 -13.04 -4.86
CA TRP A 70 7.25 -11.80 -4.30
C TRP A 70 6.29 -11.25 -3.22
N TRP A 71 4.98 -11.32 -3.45
CA TRP A 71 3.98 -10.88 -2.48
C TRP A 71 3.87 -11.85 -1.28
N GLU A 72 4.11 -13.14 -1.49
CA GLU A 72 4.24 -14.13 -0.40
C GLU A 72 5.38 -13.73 0.54
N GLY A 73 6.58 -13.43 0.01
CA GLY A 73 7.71 -12.98 0.82
C GLY A 73 7.44 -11.68 1.58
N VAL A 74 6.70 -10.74 0.98
CA VAL A 74 6.26 -9.52 1.67
C VAL A 74 5.38 -9.83 2.89
N LEU A 75 4.44 -10.77 2.76
CA LEU A 75 3.59 -11.17 3.89
C LEU A 75 4.41 -11.92 4.96
N GLU A 76 5.35 -12.79 4.56
CA GLU A 76 6.24 -13.50 5.48
C GLU A 76 7.17 -12.57 6.27
N ASP A 77 7.59 -11.45 5.66
CA ASP A 77 8.36 -10.38 6.32
C ASP A 77 7.55 -9.56 7.34
N GLY A 78 6.27 -9.91 7.54
CA GLY A 78 5.34 -9.28 8.47
C GLY A 78 4.72 -8.00 7.96
N TYR A 79 4.70 -7.80 6.63
CA TYR A 79 3.92 -6.73 6.01
C TYR A 79 2.52 -7.21 5.67
N GLU A 80 1.62 -6.25 5.56
CA GLU A 80 0.28 -6.43 5.05
C GLU A 80 0.15 -5.68 3.73
N LEU A 81 -0.46 -6.31 2.74
CA LEU A 81 -0.72 -5.69 1.45
C LEU A 81 -2.04 -4.93 1.51
N ILE A 82 -2.01 -3.67 1.11
CA ILE A 82 -3.20 -2.83 0.99
C ILE A 82 -3.32 -2.28 -0.42
N THR A 83 -4.55 -2.10 -0.87
CA THR A 83 -4.85 -1.31 -2.06
C THR A 83 -5.46 0.00 -1.61
N VAL A 84 -4.90 1.12 -2.05
CA VAL A 84 -5.40 2.48 -1.79
C VAL A 84 -5.82 3.13 -3.10
N GLN A 85 -6.74 4.09 -3.04
CA GLN A 85 -7.22 4.84 -4.19
C GLN A 85 -6.82 6.31 -4.06
N TYR A 86 -5.78 6.74 -4.77
CA TYR A 86 -5.24 8.08 -4.60
C TYR A 86 -5.17 8.86 -5.92
N ASN A 87 -5.35 10.17 -5.83
CA ASN A 87 -5.42 11.10 -6.96
C ASN A 87 -4.11 11.88 -7.10
N ALA A 88 -2.98 11.20 -7.15
CA ALA A 88 -1.69 11.83 -7.43
C ALA A 88 -0.98 11.11 -8.59
N PRO A 89 -0.08 11.81 -9.31
CA PRO A 89 0.82 11.15 -10.26
C PRO A 89 1.66 10.07 -9.57
N ASP A 90 1.94 8.96 -10.27
CA ASP A 90 2.74 7.82 -9.77
C ASP A 90 4.06 8.27 -9.14
N GLU A 91 4.80 9.17 -9.80
CA GLU A 91 6.09 9.68 -9.34
C GLU A 91 5.98 10.35 -7.96
N ASN A 92 4.94 11.15 -7.75
CA ASN A 92 4.69 11.78 -6.46
C ASN A 92 4.25 10.73 -5.43
N PHE A 93 3.49 9.71 -5.83
CA PHE A 93 3.00 8.70 -4.89
C PHE A 93 4.11 7.77 -4.38
N VAL A 94 5.10 7.43 -5.21
CA VAL A 94 6.26 6.62 -4.80
C VAL A 94 7.07 7.35 -3.73
N GLU A 95 7.34 8.65 -3.92
CA GLU A 95 8.03 9.48 -2.93
C GLU A 95 7.22 9.61 -1.63
N LEU A 96 5.89 9.69 -1.72
CA LEU A 96 5.00 9.73 -0.55
C LEU A 96 4.98 8.39 0.18
N ALA A 97 4.93 7.25 -0.50
CA ALA A 97 4.76 5.94 0.14
C ALA A 97 6.05 5.34 0.72
N GLY A 98 7.23 5.86 0.35
CA GLY A 98 8.52 5.24 0.65
C GLY A 98 9.09 5.56 2.03
N SER A 99 8.76 4.75 3.04
CA SER A 99 9.68 4.56 4.17
C SER A 99 10.10 3.10 4.19
N GLU A 100 11.34 2.81 3.76
CA GLU A 100 11.80 1.44 3.42
C GLU A 100 11.47 0.38 4.50
N ASN A 101 11.36 0.79 5.76
CA ASN A 101 11.10 -0.11 6.88
C ASN A 101 9.62 -0.27 7.27
N LEU A 102 8.74 0.71 7.01
CA LEU A 102 7.36 0.68 7.48
C LEU A 102 6.33 0.60 6.35
N ILE A 103 6.55 1.34 5.26
CA ILE A 103 5.64 1.38 4.11
C ILE A 103 6.46 1.27 2.84
N LYS A 104 6.15 0.27 2.03
CA LYS A 104 6.79 0.04 0.74
C LYS A 104 5.76 0.23 -0.36
N TYR A 105 6.11 1.04 -1.35
CA TYR A 105 5.40 1.03 -2.62
C TYR A 105 5.64 -0.30 -3.34
N ILE A 106 4.56 -0.91 -3.82
CA ILE A 106 4.62 -2.21 -4.53
C ILE A 106 4.41 -1.98 -6.02
N THR A 107 3.26 -1.43 -6.40
CA THR A 107 2.91 -1.22 -7.81
C THR A 107 1.67 -0.33 -7.96
N SER A 108 1.51 0.29 -9.12
CA SER A 108 0.28 0.94 -9.55
C SER A 108 -0.58 -0.05 -10.35
N VAL A 109 -1.88 0.01 -10.12
CA VAL A 109 -2.87 -0.89 -10.68
C VAL A 109 -3.75 -0.07 -11.62
N LYS A 110 -3.66 -0.38 -12.91
CA LYS A 110 -4.50 0.25 -13.93
C LYS A 110 -5.96 -0.18 -13.74
N GLY A 111 -6.81 0.80 -13.43
CA GLY A 111 -8.27 0.65 -13.32
C GLY A 111 -8.93 0.29 -14.64
#